data_AF-A0A2I0NRH6-F1
#
_entry.id   AF-A0A2I0NRH6-F1
#
_cell.length_a   1.000
_cell.length_b   1.000
_cell.length_c   1.000
_cell.angle_alpha   90.00
_cell.angle_beta   90.00
_cell.angle_gamma   90.00
#
_symmetry.space_group_name_H-M   'P 1'
#
loop_
_entity.id
_entity.type
_entity.pdbx_description
1 polymer ?
#
loop_
_entity_poly.entity_id
_entity_poly.type
_entity_poly.pdbx_seq_one_letter_code
_entity_poly.pdbx_strand_id
1 'polypeptide(L)' 'IRYAHISDSCINCGQCEEHCAMDIPNALFMHALQVDLQEMFGHTPGVDMELPVLAMVEEQTERKRLSDTGSDQIFNIFE' A
#
# COMPACT_ATOMS: atom_id res chain seq x y z
N ILE A 1 -2.04 -11.86 -2.57
CA ILE A 1 -2.55 -10.83 -3.49
C ILE A 1 -3.57 -9.87 -2.85
N ARG A 2 -4.57 -10.34 -2.08
CA ARG A 2 -5.62 -9.46 -1.50
C ARG A 2 -5.07 -8.36 -0.58
N TYR A 3 -4.17 -8.71 0.35
CA TYR A 3 -3.62 -7.75 1.32
C TYR A 3 -2.90 -6.58 0.65
N ALA A 4 -2.03 -6.87 -0.32
CA ALA A 4 -1.31 -5.84 -1.08
C ALA A 4 -2.21 -4.86 -1.84
N HIS A 5 -3.38 -5.29 -2.32
CA HIS A 5 -4.30 -4.41 -3.09
C HIS A 5 -5.25 -3.58 -2.21
N ILE A 6 -5.35 -3.87 -0.91
CA ILE A 6 -6.32 -3.24 -0.01
C ILE A 6 -5.63 -2.47 1.11
N SER A 7 -4.40 -2.84 1.50
CA SER A 7 -3.69 -2.24 2.62
C SER A 7 -3.53 -0.72 2.50
N ASP A 8 -3.38 -0.20 1.29
CA ASP A 8 -3.24 1.23 1.00
C ASP A 8 -4.54 2.05 1.12
N SER A 9 -5.69 1.38 1.08
CA SER A 9 -7.03 1.99 1.08
C SER A 9 -7.86 1.58 2.30
N CYS A 10 -7.33 0.71 3.15
CA CYS A 10 -7.98 0.25 4.37
C CYS A 10 -8.18 1.40 5.35
N ILE A 11 -9.43 1.70 5.71
CA ILE A 11 -9.79 2.66 6.77
C ILE A 11 -10.17 1.98 8.09
N ASN A 12 -9.77 0.72 8.25
CA ASN A 12 -10.12 -0.12 9.41
C ASN A 12 -11.64 -0.22 9.70
N CYS A 13 -12.46 -0.39 8.65
CA CYS A 13 -13.92 -0.48 8.79
C CYS A 13 -14.45 -1.85 9.27
N GLY A 14 -13.60 -2.88 9.35
CA GLY A 14 -13.95 -4.22 9.86
C GLY A 14 -14.81 -5.11 8.94
N GLN A 15 -15.34 -4.57 7.84
CA GLN A 15 -16.28 -5.28 6.98
C GLN A 15 -15.70 -6.56 6.34
N CYS A 16 -14.39 -6.58 6.07
CA CYS A 16 -13.71 -7.74 5.51
C CYS A 16 -13.58 -8.93 6.49
N GLU A 17 -13.62 -8.66 7.79
CA GLU A 17 -13.62 -9.67 8.85
C GLU A 17 -15.04 -10.14 9.15
N GLU A 18 -15.98 -9.20 9.30
CA GLU A 18 -17.41 -9.50 9.55
C GLU A 18 -18.00 -10.43 8.48
N HIS A 19 -17.63 -10.24 7.22
CA HIS A 19 -18.13 -11.04 6.09
C HIS A 19 -17.27 -12.26 5.77
N CYS A 20 -16.26 -12.59 6.59
CA CYS A 20 -15.37 -13.70 6.30
C CYS A 20 -16.00 -15.04 6.69
N ALA A 21 -16.36 -15.86 5.69
CA ALA A 21 -16.92 -17.21 5.92
C ALA A 21 -15.99 -18.19 6.65
N MET A 22 -14.70 -17.84 6.80
CA MET A 22 -13.67 -18.68 7.41
C MET A 22 -13.17 -18.14 8.75
N ASP A 23 -13.83 -17.10 9.30
CA ASP A 23 -13.46 -16.45 10.58
C ASP A 23 -11.99 -16.00 10.63
N ILE A 24 -11.44 -15.59 9.48
CA ILE A 24 -10.08 -15.07 9.39
C ILE A 24 -10.09 -13.62 9.89
N PRO A 25 -9.17 -13.22 10.78
CA PRO A 25 -9.07 -11.85 11.29
C PRO A 25 -8.47 -10.91 10.25
N ASN A 26 -9.21 -10.67 9.16
CA ASN A 26 -8.74 -9.87 8.02
C ASN A 26 -8.48 -8.42 8.42
N ALA A 27 -9.25 -7.85 9.35
CA ALA A 27 -9.08 -6.45 9.73
C ALA A 27 -7.73 -6.23 10.41
N LEU A 28 -7.31 -7.17 11.27
CA LEU A 28 -6.00 -7.15 11.92
C LEU A 28 -4.86 -7.06 10.90
N PHE A 29 -4.82 -7.97 9.92
CA PHE A 29 -3.74 -8.01 8.93
C PHE A 29 -3.76 -6.80 7.99
N MET A 30 -4.94 -6.39 7.53
CA MET A 30 -5.09 -5.23 6.64
C MET A 30 -4.68 -3.94 7.34
N HIS A 31 -5.09 -3.76 8.60
CA HIS A 31 -4.77 -2.56 9.36
C HIS A 31 -3.29 -2.50 9.76
N ALA A 32 -2.69 -3.63 10.14
CA ALA A 32 -1.25 -3.67 10.42
C ALA A 32 -0.42 -3.21 9.20
N LEU A 33 -0.70 -3.77 8.01
CA LEU A 33 -0.03 -3.35 6.78
C LEU A 33 -0.32 -1.90 6.42
N GLN A 34 -1.54 -1.43 6.67
CA GLN A 34 -1.91 -0.05 6.40
C GLN A 34 -1.10 0.93 7.27
N VAL A 35 -0.96 0.65 8.56
CA VAL A 35 -0.17 1.48 9.49
C VAL A 35 1.29 1.52 9.05
N ASP A 36 1.87 0.36 8.72
CA ASP A 36 3.25 0.29 8.21
C ASP A 36 3.41 1.14 6.94
N LEU A 37 2.47 1.08 6.00
CA LEU A 37 2.49 1.90 4.78
C LEU A 37 2.35 3.40 5.08
N GLN A 38 1.49 3.77 6.04
CA GLN A 38 1.31 5.16 6.44
C GLN A 38 2.59 5.71 7.08
N GLU A 39 3.29 4.92 7.90
CA GLU A 39 4.56 5.31 8.51
C GLU A 39 5.70 5.42 7.49
N MET A 40 5.80 4.47 6.57
CA MET A 40 6.87 4.45 5.56
C MET A 40 6.70 5.53 4.48
N PHE A 41 5.46 5.86 4.09
CA PHE A 41 5.19 6.70 2.91
C PHE A 41 4.39 7.98 3.22
N GLY A 42 3.95 8.20 4.45
CA GLY A 42 3.15 9.36 4.84
C GLY A 42 1.72 9.37 4.29
N HIS A 43 1.28 8.27 3.66
CA HIS A 43 -0.03 8.15 3.03
C HIS A 43 -1.15 7.96 4.05
N THR A 44 -2.25 8.73 3.92
CA THR A 44 -3.42 8.59 4.80
C THR A 44 -4.61 8.02 4.02
N PRO A 45 -5.06 6.78 4.31
CA PRO A 45 -6.15 6.13 3.58
C PRO A 45 -7.47 6.86 3.77
N GLY A 46 -8.24 6.99 2.69
CA GLY A 46 -9.57 7.62 2.71
C GLY A 46 -9.56 9.16 2.82
N VAL A 47 -8.39 9.79 2.83
CA VAL A 47 -8.23 11.25 2.86
C VAL A 47 -7.57 11.76 1.60
N ASP A 48 -6.48 11.10 1.18
CA ASP A 48 -5.73 11.49 -0.02
C ASP A 48 -6.31 10.80 -1.28
N MET A 49 -6.37 11.57 -2.38
CA MET A 49 -6.79 11.12 -3.70
C MET A 49 -5.60 10.94 -4.67
N GLU A 50 -4.37 11.18 -4.19
CA GLU A 50 -3.17 10.76 -4.91
C GLU A 50 -3.18 9.25 -5.15
N LEU A 51 -2.44 8.82 -6.19
CA LEU A 51 -2.35 7.42 -6.53
C LEU A 51 -1.78 6.63 -5.34
N PRO A 52 -2.43 5.53 -4.92
CA PRO A 52 -1.96 4.75 -3.79
C PRO A 52 -0.52 4.28 -3.97
N VAL A 53 0.21 4.12 -2.86
CA VAL A 53 1.64 3.71 -2.89
C VAL A 53 1.85 2.38 -3.62
N LEU A 54 0.88 1.46 -3.50
CA LEU A 54 0.90 0.15 -4.16
C LEU A 54 0.16 0.13 -5.51
N ALA A 55 -0.17 1.31 -6.05
CA ALA A 55 -0.79 1.42 -7.36
C ALA A 55 0.19 1.02 -8.48
N MET A 56 -0.39 0.79 -9.66
CA MET A 56 0.40 0.45 -10.83
C MET A 56 1.28 1.64 -11.25
N VAL A 57 2.58 1.39 -11.33
CA VAL A 57 3.55 2.28 -11.95
C VAL A 57 3.69 1.91 -13.43
N GLU A 58 3.87 2.91 -14.29
CA GLU A 58 4.19 2.67 -15.70
C GLU A 58 5.65 2.22 -15.81
N GLU A 59 5.83 0.96 -16.21
CA GLU A 59 7.10 0.25 -16.12
C GLU A 59 8.20 0.88 -16.98
N GLN A 60 7.88 1.36 -18.19
CA GLN A 60 8.90 1.89 -19.09
C GLN A 60 9.46 3.22 -18.58
N THR A 61 8.60 4.10 -18.08
CA THR A 61 8.95 5.40 -17.50
C THR A 61 9.80 5.19 -16.25
N GLU A 62 9.38 4.30 -15.36
CA GLU A 62 10.10 4.07 -14.11
C GLU A 62 11.45 3.38 -14.36
N ARG A 63 11.51 2.38 -15.25
CA ARG A 63 12.78 1.75 -15.62
C ARG A 63 13.77 2.75 -16.21
N LYS A 64 13.29 3.67 -17.05
CA LYS A 64 14.14 4.73 -17.61
C LYS A 64 14.64 5.66 -16.51
N ARG A 65 13.78 6.09 -15.58
CA ARG A 65 14.16 6.93 -14.43
C ARG A 65 15.25 6.28 -13.58
N LEU A 66 15.09 4.99 -13.24
CA LEU A 66 16.08 4.23 -12.47
C LEU A 66 17.42 4.15 -13.21
N SER A 67 17.41 3.90 -14.51
CA SER A 67 18.63 3.89 -15.34
C SER A 67 19.32 5.25 -15.41
N ASP A 68 18.55 6.34 -15.53
CA ASP A 68 19.08 7.70 -15.68
C ASP A 68 19.63 8.25 -14.35
N THR A 69 19.00 7.89 -13.22
CA THR A 69 19.38 8.34 -11.87
C THR A 69 20.41 7.44 -11.19
N GLY A 70 20.61 6.21 -11.68
CA GLY A 70 21.43 5.20 -11.03
C GLY A 70 20.84 4.67 -9.72
N SER A 71 19.59 5.01 -9.41
CA SER A 71 18.84 4.52 -8.24
C SER A 71 18.32 3.12 -8.48
N ASP A 72 18.26 2.30 -7.44
CA ASP A 72 17.62 0.99 -7.41
C ASP A 72 16.27 0.98 -6.68
N GLN A 73 15.87 2.12 -6.09
CA GLN A 73 14.61 2.26 -5.35
C GLN A 73 13.67 3.31 -5.97
N ILE A 74 12.37 3.02 -5.88
CA ILE A 74 11.29 3.97 -6.26
C ILE A 74 11.10 5.01 -5.16
N PHE A 75 11.09 4.58 -3.90
CA PHE A 75 10.99 5.43 -2.72
C PHE A 75 12.20 5.19 -1.81
N ASN A 76 12.76 6.25 -1.25
CA ASN A 76 13.86 6.14 -0.28
C ASN A 76 13.28 5.95 1.14
N ILE A 77 12.95 4.71 1.50
CA ILE A 77 12.26 4.38 2.76
C ILE A 77 13.18 3.94 3.91
N PHE A 78 14.50 3.94 3.71
CA PHE A 78 15.49 3.44 4.67
C PHE A 78 16.50 4.51 5.15
N GLU A 79 16.12 5.80 5.11
CA GLU A 79 16.93 6.88 5.70
C GLU A 79 17.00 6.84 7.23
#